data_AF-A0A1H3TSJ3-F1
#
_entry.id   AF-A0A1H3TSJ3-F1
#
_cell.length_a   1.000
_cell.length_b   1.000
_cell.length_c   1.000
_cell.angle_alpha   90.00
_cell.angle_beta   90.00
_cell.angle_gamma   90.00
#
_symmetry.space_group_name_H-M   'P 1'
#
loop_
_entity.id
_entity.type
_entity.pdbx_description
1 polymer ?
#
loop_
_entity_poly.entity_id
_entity_poly.type
_entity_poly.pdbx_seq_one_letter_code
_entity_poly.pdbx_strand_id
1 'polypeptide(L)'
;MKSLLIGAAAVLAGCTVVPAGSALQACRVVEIAAAEAEMAPAWYISAGQVLERCGVPEARERAEQSACAAERRNGYDCEAQP
;
A
#
# COMPACT_ATOMS: atom_id res chain seq x y z
N MET A 1 -20.75 -20.10 -31.30
CA MET A 1 -19.56 -19.20 -31.24
C MET A 1 -19.84 -17.87 -30.52
N LYS A 2 -20.99 -17.21 -30.75
CA LYS A 2 -21.34 -15.92 -30.10
C LYS A 2 -21.51 -16.01 -28.58
N SER A 3 -22.01 -17.14 -28.07
CA SER A 3 -22.23 -17.38 -26.63
C SER A 3 -20.94 -17.56 -25.83
N LEU A 4 -19.85 -18.03 -26.47
CA LEU A 4 -18.53 -18.18 -25.84
C LEU A 4 -17.85 -16.81 -25.60
N LEU A 5 -18.07 -15.86 -26.50
CA LEU A 5 -17.52 -14.50 -26.38
C LEU A 5 -18.17 -13.70 -25.25
N ILE A 6 -19.46 -13.92 -24.98
CA ILE A 6 -20.19 -13.22 -23.89
C ILE A 6 -19.78 -13.79 -22.52
N GLY A 7 -19.57 -15.11 -22.42
CA GLY A 7 -19.08 -15.75 -21.20
C GLY A 7 -17.67 -15.29 -20.81
N ALA A 8 -16.76 -15.18 -21.78
CA ALA A 8 -15.39 -14.72 -21.54
C ALA A 8 -15.32 -13.27 -21.05
N ALA A 9 -16.17 -12.38 -21.58
CA ALA A 9 -16.21 -10.98 -21.17
C ALA A 9 -16.70 -10.79 -19.72
N ALA A 10 -17.66 -11.60 -19.27
CA ALA A 10 -18.17 -11.58 -17.90
C ALA A 10 -17.13 -12.08 -16.88
N VAL A 11 -16.33 -13.09 -17.24
CA VAL A 11 -15.25 -13.60 -16.39
C VAL A 11 -14.11 -12.58 -16.27
N LEU A 12 -13.78 -11.87 -17.36
CA LEU A 12 -12.75 -10.83 -17.36
C LEU A 12 -13.16 -9.58 -16.57
N ALA A 13 -14.45 -9.20 -16.59
CA ALA A 13 -14.95 -8.09 -15.78
C ALA A 13 -14.98 -8.42 -14.27
N GLY A 14 -15.15 -9.69 -13.89
CA GLY A 14 -15.14 -10.11 -12.49
C GLY A 14 -13.77 -10.01 -11.81
N CYS A 15 -12.67 -9.99 -12.58
CA CYS A 15 -11.31 -9.90 -12.03
C CYS A 15 -10.80 -8.46 -11.83
N THR A 16 -11.51 -7.44 -12.33
CA THR A 16 -11.01 -6.05 -12.36
C THR A 16 -11.88 -5.07 -11.59
N VAL A 17 -13.13 -5.42 -11.29
CA VAL A 17 -14.04 -4.56 -10.52
C VAL A 17 -13.79 -4.78 -9.03
N VAL A 18 -12.78 -4.10 -8.50
CA VAL A 18 -12.62 -3.95 -7.04
C VAL A 18 -13.64 -2.90 -6.60
N PRO A 19 -14.64 -3.24 -5.75
CA PRO A 19 -15.57 -2.25 -5.24
C PRO A 19 -14.78 -1.12 -4.56
N ALA A 20 -15.04 0.14 -4.91
CA ALA A 20 -14.31 1.29 -4.35
C ALA A 20 -14.25 1.29 -2.81
N GLY A 21 -15.32 0.81 -2.15
CA GLY A 21 -15.35 0.64 -0.70
C GLY A 21 -14.30 -0.35 -0.16
N SER A 22 -14.00 -1.42 -0.90
CA SER A 22 -12.96 -2.39 -0.49
C SER A 22 -11.54 -1.82 -0.65
N ALA A 23 -11.30 -1.00 -1.66
CA ALA A 23 -10.03 -0.30 -1.84
C ALA A 23 -9.78 0.74 -0.72
N LEU A 24 -10.80 1.53 -0.37
CA LEU A 24 -10.72 2.49 0.75
C LEU A 24 -10.46 1.78 2.08
N GLN A 25 -11.13 0.65 2.32
CA GLN A 25 -10.91 -0.13 3.54
C GLN A 25 -9.49 -0.73 3.59
N ALA A 26 -8.95 -1.18 2.45
CA ALA A 26 -7.56 -1.64 2.37
C ALA A 26 -6.55 -0.52 2.65
N CYS A 27 -6.74 0.66 2.06
CA CYS A 27 -5.91 1.84 2.35
C CYS A 27 -5.88 2.17 3.84
N ARG A 28 -7.04 2.14 4.50
CA ARG A 28 -7.14 2.38 5.94
C ARG A 28 -6.42 1.32 6.77
N VAL A 29 -6.49 0.05 6.38
CA VAL A 29 -5.75 -1.02 7.08
C VAL A 29 -4.24 -0.82 6.95
N VAL A 30 -3.75 -0.45 5.74
CA VAL A 30 -2.33 -0.15 5.53
C VAL A 30 -1.90 1.06 6.35
N GLU A 31 -2.73 2.09 6.43
CA GLU A 31 -2.44 3.29 7.23
C GLU A 31 -2.31 2.97 8.72
N ILE A 32 -3.25 2.20 9.26
CA ILE A 32 -3.19 1.74 10.66
C ILE A 32 -1.95 0.86 10.88
N ALA A 33 -1.68 -0.09 9.99
CA ALA A 33 -0.51 -0.94 10.12
C ALA A 33 0.80 -0.13 10.06
N ALA A 34 0.87 0.91 9.23
CA ALA A 34 2.03 1.79 9.15
C ALA A 34 2.20 2.68 10.38
N ALA A 35 1.11 3.02 11.08
CA ALA A 35 1.15 3.79 12.31
C ALA A 35 1.51 2.93 13.53
N GLU A 36 0.96 1.72 13.63
CA GLU A 36 0.94 0.95 14.88
C GLU A 36 1.88 -0.26 14.88
N ALA A 37 2.15 -0.86 13.72
CA ALA A 37 2.91 -2.10 13.66
C ALA A 37 4.41 -1.83 13.57
N GLU A 38 5.20 -2.63 14.28
CA GLU A 38 6.64 -2.72 14.05
C GLU A 38 6.91 -3.66 12.88
N MET A 39 7.38 -3.08 11.76
CA MET A 39 7.62 -3.80 10.52
C MET A 39 9.07 -3.61 10.04
N ALA A 40 9.48 -4.40 9.05
CA ALA A 40 10.77 -4.23 8.39
C ALA A 40 10.87 -2.87 7.66
N PRO A 41 12.06 -2.25 7.53
CA PRO A 41 12.22 -0.96 6.84
C PRO A 41 11.58 -0.91 5.45
N ALA A 42 11.83 -1.92 4.62
CA ALA A 42 11.29 -2.02 3.26
C ALA A 42 9.75 -2.08 3.21
N TRP A 43 9.12 -2.57 4.28
CA TRP A 43 7.66 -2.61 4.39
C TRP A 43 7.10 -1.19 4.50
N TYR A 44 7.70 -0.32 5.33
CA TYR A 44 7.25 1.08 5.45
C TYR A 44 7.34 1.82 4.13
N ILE A 45 8.46 1.69 3.40
CA ILE A 45 8.62 2.29 2.06
C ILE A 45 7.50 1.86 1.11
N SER A 46 7.20 0.56 1.08
CA SER A 46 6.13 0.01 0.23
C SER A 46 4.75 0.52 0.66
N ALA A 47 4.50 0.61 1.97
CA ALA A 47 3.27 1.15 2.53
C ALA A 47 3.08 2.63 2.15
N GLY A 48 4.13 3.45 2.24
CA GLY A 48 4.11 4.85 1.80
C GLY A 48 3.72 5.02 0.34
N GLN A 49 4.26 4.20 -0.55
CA GLN A 49 3.89 4.20 -1.98
C GLN A 49 2.43 3.79 -2.22
N VAL A 50 1.88 2.88 -1.41
CA VAL A 50 0.46 2.51 -1.47
C VAL A 50 -0.40 3.66 -0.96
N LEU A 51 -0.05 4.25 0.18
CA LEU A 51 -0.80 5.33 0.82
C LEU A 51 -0.78 6.64 0.02
N GLU A 52 0.31 6.95 -0.68
CA GLU A 52 0.37 8.05 -1.64
C GLU A 52 -0.67 7.85 -2.76
N ARG A 53 -0.77 6.64 -3.31
CA ARG A 53 -1.80 6.29 -4.30
C ARG A 53 -3.21 6.29 -3.71
N CYS A 54 -3.34 6.08 -2.40
CA CYS A 54 -4.60 6.25 -1.67
C CYS A 54 -4.95 7.73 -1.40
N GLY A 55 -4.08 8.68 -1.76
CA GLY A 55 -4.29 10.12 -1.55
C GLY A 55 -3.96 10.61 -0.14
N VAL A 56 -3.22 9.82 0.64
CA VAL A 56 -2.78 10.25 1.98
C VAL A 56 -1.62 11.24 1.83
N PRO A 57 -1.73 12.45 2.40
CA PRO A 57 -0.69 13.46 2.29
C PRO A 57 0.60 13.00 2.96
N GLU A 58 1.73 13.39 2.38
CA GLU A 58 3.09 13.15 2.92
C GLU A 58 3.39 11.67 3.19
N ALA A 59 2.64 10.75 2.58
CA ALA A 59 2.72 9.32 2.87
C ALA A 59 4.11 8.74 2.57
N ARG A 60 4.80 9.23 1.54
CA ARG A 60 6.16 8.81 1.20
C ARG A 60 7.19 9.29 2.21
N GLU A 61 7.17 10.59 2.53
CA GLU A 61 8.10 11.18 3.50
C GLU A 61 7.97 10.49 4.87
N ARG A 62 6.73 10.35 5.36
CA ARG A 62 6.48 9.64 6.63
C ARG A 62 6.96 8.18 6.58
N ALA A 63 6.77 7.49 5.47
CA ALA A 63 7.26 6.13 5.29
C ALA A 63 8.79 6.04 5.31
N GLU A 64 9.50 7.00 4.72
CA GLU A 64 10.97 7.08 4.76
C GLU A 64 11.47 7.32 6.20
N GLN A 65 10.80 8.19 6.95
CA GLN A 65 11.08 8.40 8.37
C GLN A 65 10.86 7.13 9.20
N SER A 66 9.75 6.41 8.99
CA SER A 66 9.45 5.15 9.67
C SER A 66 10.45 4.04 9.30
N ALA A 67 10.84 3.96 8.02
CA ALA A 67 11.84 3.01 7.56
C ALA A 67 13.20 3.26 8.23
N CYS A 68 13.64 4.52 8.27
CA CYS A 68 14.88 4.89 8.95
C CYS A 68 14.78 4.65 10.47
N ALA A 69 13.64 4.92 11.11
CA ALA A 69 13.43 4.55 12.50
C ALA A 69 13.59 3.03 12.72
N ALA A 70 13.11 2.20 11.79
CA ALA A 70 13.28 0.74 11.84
C ALA A 70 14.73 0.29 11.61
N GLU A 71 15.46 0.94 10.69
CA GLU A 71 16.89 0.68 10.47
C GLU A 71 17.73 0.97 11.72
N ARG A 72 17.46 2.11 12.38
CA ARG A 72 18.13 2.45 13.65
C ARG A 72 17.85 1.45 14.76
N ARG A 73 16.61 0.95 14.88
CA ARG A 73 16.28 -0.13 15.83
C ARG A 73 17.07 -1.42 15.56
N ASN A 74 17.41 -1.66 14.30
CA ASN A 74 18.23 -2.80 13.88
C ASN A 74 19.75 -2.51 13.95
N GLY A 75 20.17 -1.35 14.46
CA GLY A 75 21.58 -0.98 14.64
C GLY A 75 22.27 -0.44 13.39
N TYR A 76 21.51 -0.10 12.34
CA TYR A 76 22.03 0.56 11.15
C TYR A 76 21.94 2.09 11.28
N ASP A 77 22.83 2.80 10.58
CA ASP A 77 22.77 4.25 10.46
C ASP A 77 21.96 4.64 9.21
N CYS A 78 21.13 5.67 9.32
CA CYS A 78 20.29 6.16 8.23
C CYS A 78 19.93 7.63 8.43
N GLU A 79 19.79 8.33 7.31
CA GLU A 79 19.23 9.68 7.23
C GLU A 79 17.94 9.61 6.41
N ALA A 80 16.80 9.91 7.04
CA ALA A 80 15.54 10.05 6.31
C ALA A 80 15.60 11.32 5.44
N GLN A 81 15.23 11.21 4.17
CA GLN A 81 15.14 12.37 3.28
C GLN A 81 13.84 13.16 3.59
N PRO A 82 13.92 14.51 3.59
CA PRO A 82 12.75 15.37 3.74
C PRO A 82 11.94 15.47 2.44
#